data_AF-A0A643CKT7-F1
#
_entry.id   AF-A0A643CKT7-F1
#
_cell.length_a   1.000
_cell.length_b   1.000
_cell.length_c   1.000
_cell.angle_alpha   90.00
_cell.angle_beta   90.00
_cell.angle_gamma   90.00
#
_symmetry.space_group_name_H-M   'P 1'
#
loop_
_entity.id
_entity.type
_entity.pdbx_description
1 polymer ?
#
loop_
_entity_poly.entity_id
_entity_poly.type
_entity_poly.pdbx_seq_one_letter_code
_entity_poly.pdbx_strand_id
1 'polypeptide(L)' 'MTEGRKPHINVGTIGHVDHGKTTLTAALTTVLTRRLSGA' A
#
# COMPACT_ATOMS: atom_id res chain seq x y z
N MET A 1 -3.21 -12.82 21.35
CA MET A 1 -3.84 -12.37 20.09
C MET A 1 -3.25 -13.21 19.00
N THR A 2 -3.95 -14.26 18.57
CA THR A 2 -3.40 -15.23 17.63
C THR A 2 -3.19 -14.56 16.28
N GLU A 3 -1.96 -14.65 15.77
CA GLU A 3 -1.50 -14.03 14.53
C GLU A 3 -2.07 -14.80 13.34
N GLY A 4 -3.37 -14.64 13.10
CA GLY A 4 -4.02 -15.14 11.90
C GLY A 4 -3.36 -14.50 10.69
N ARG A 5 -2.91 -15.31 9.74
CA ARG A 5 -2.31 -14.88 8.46
C ARG A 5 -3.12 -13.71 7.92
N LYS A 6 -2.52 -12.51 7.89
CA LYS A 6 -3.19 -11.30 7.37
C LYS A 6 -3.75 -11.63 5.99
N PRO A 7 -5.02 -11.31 5.71
CA PRO A 7 -5.60 -11.60 4.40
C PRO A 7 -4.77 -10.88 3.32
N HIS A 8 -4.40 -11.62 2.28
CA HIS A 8 -3.69 -11.05 1.13
C HIS A 8 -4.72 -10.40 0.20
N ILE A 9 -4.66 -9.08 0.08
CA ILE A 9 -5.59 -8.29 -0.72
C ILE A 9 -4.83 -7.61 -1.84
N ASN A 10 -5.35 -7.72 -3.07
CA ASN A 10 -4.85 -6.98 -4.22
C ASN A 10 -5.61 -5.66 -4.35
N VAL A 11 -4.90 -4.56 -4.54
CA VAL A 11 -5.46 -3.22 -4.74
C VAL A 11 -4.79 -2.52 -5.92
N GLY A 12 -5.54 -1.68 -6.63
CA GLY A 12 -5.05 -0.89 -7.76
C GLY A 12 -5.56 0.55 -7.72
N THR A 13 -4.82 1.45 -8.35
CA THR A 13 -5.18 2.86 -8.52
C THR A 13 -5.68 3.11 -9.95
N ILE A 14 -6.83 3.77 -10.10
CA ILE A 14 -7.47 4.08 -11.40
C ILE A 14 -7.65 5.60 -11.59
N GLY A 15 -7.84 6.07 -12.83
CA GLY A 15 -8.04 7.50 -13.14
C GLY A 15 -7.31 8.00 -14.40
N HIS A 16 -7.56 9.26 -14.77
CA HIS A 16 -7.01 9.92 -15.96
C HIS A 16 -5.47 9.95 -15.96
N VAL A 17 -4.87 10.03 -17.16
CA VAL A 17 -3.40 10.14 -17.33
C VAL A 17 -2.87 11.35 -16.54
N ASP A 18 -1.62 11.27 -16.07
CA ASP A 18 -0.94 12.31 -15.28
C ASP A 18 -1.53 12.70 -13.92
N HIS A 19 -2.61 12.06 -13.46
CA HIS A 19 -3.17 12.26 -12.12
C HIS A 19 -2.38 11.54 -10.99
N GLY A 20 -1.14 11.12 -11.25
CA GLY A 20 -0.25 10.62 -10.20
C GLY A 20 -0.57 9.24 -9.62
N LYS A 21 -1.30 8.37 -10.34
CA LYS A 21 -1.62 6.99 -9.88
C LYS A 21 -0.40 6.18 -9.46
N THR A 22 0.67 6.20 -10.27
CA THR A 22 1.95 5.54 -9.97
C THR A 22 2.63 6.15 -8.74
N THR A 23 2.63 7.49 -8.65
CA THR A 23 3.18 8.24 -7.52
C THR A 23 2.44 7.88 -6.22
N LEU A 24 1.12 7.80 -6.27
CA LEU A 24 0.27 7.43 -5.14
C LEU A 24 0.58 6.00 -4.68
N THR A 25 0.66 5.04 -5.61
CA THR A 25 1.02 3.65 -5.29
C THR A 25 2.40 3.57 -4.62
N ALA A 26 3.41 4.26 -5.14
CA ALA A 26 4.76 4.27 -4.56
C ALA A 26 4.80 4.89 -3.15
N ALA A 27 4.06 5.98 -2.93
CA ALA A 27 3.94 6.63 -1.63
C ALA A 27 3.26 5.72 -0.60
N LEU A 28 2.17 5.04 -0.99
CA LEU A 28 1.46 4.07 -0.15
C LEU A 28 2.38 2.92 0.29
N THR A 29 3.11 2.31 -0.65
CA THR A 29 4.08 1.25 -0.33
C THR A 29 5.12 1.75 0.68
N THR A 30 5.70 2.93 0.45
CA THR A 30 6.72 3.52 1.33
C THR A 30 6.19 3.75 2.75
N VAL A 31 5.00 4.35 2.88
CA VAL A 31 4.40 4.66 4.18
C VAL A 31 4.01 3.40 4.93
N LEU A 32 3.40 2.41 4.27
CA LEU A 32 3.00 1.16 4.92
C LEU A 32 4.21 0.35 5.38
N THR A 33 5.26 0.26 4.57
CA THR A 33 6.53 -0.34 5.01
C THR A 33 7.03 0.36 6.26
N ARG A 34 7.14 1.69 6.27
CA ARG A 34 7.61 2.45 7.44
C ARG A 34 6.74 2.24 8.69
N ARG A 35 5.41 2.25 8.55
CA ARG A 35 4.50 2.14 9.70
C ARG A 35 4.43 0.74 10.30
N LEU A 36 4.59 -0.29 9.48
CA LEU A 36 4.36 -1.68 9.88
C LEU A 36 5.66 -2.45 10.17
N SER A 37 6.83 -1.91 9.84
CA SER A 37 8.12 -2.60 10.04
C SER A 37 8.66 -2.57 11.47
N GLY A 38 7.96 -1.95 12.43
CA GLY A 38 8.25 -2.13 13.86
C GLY A 38 9.62 -1.62 14.33
N ALA A 39 10.25 -0.73 13.58
CA ALA A 39 11.43 0.04 13.99
C ALA A 39 11.03 1.48 14.34
#